data_AF-A0A0N1DY15-F1
#
_entry.id   AF-A0A0N1DY15-F1
#
_cell.length_a   1.000
_cell.length_b   1.000
_cell.length_c   1.000
_cell.angle_alpha   90.00
_cell.angle_beta   90.00
_cell.angle_gamma   90.00
#
_symmetry.space_group_name_H-M   'P 1'
#
loop_
_entity.id
_entity.type
_entity.pdbx_description
1 polymer ?
#
loop_
_entity_poly.entity_id
_entity_poly.type
_entity_poly.pdbx_seq_one_letter_code
_entity_poly.pdbx_strand_id
1 'polypeptide(L)'
;MKSITTIVKGTFSALAIFAITQCTASANASGGDEKTFIVGPQTADCTGVAPMKCLQVKETQSGSWTNFYTNIEGFTYEPGYEYVLKVKTEKIENPPMDGSSIKYTLVKQVSKTKK
;
A
#
# COMPACT_ATOMS: atom_id res chain seq x y z
N MET A 1 -26.28 -57.49 -32.90
CA MET A 1 -25.68 -58.85 -32.87
C MET A 1 -24.51 -58.79 -33.84
N LYS A 2 -23.24 -59.01 -33.50
CA LYS A 2 -22.65 -59.97 -32.56
C LYS A 2 -21.42 -59.32 -31.90
N SER A 3 -21.31 -59.52 -30.59
CA SER A 3 -20.14 -59.27 -29.77
C SER A 3 -18.97 -60.18 -30.16
N ILE A 4 -17.73 -59.71 -29.98
CA ILE A 4 -16.61 -60.56 -29.54
C ILE A 4 -15.71 -59.74 -28.60
N THR A 5 -15.43 -60.34 -27.45
CA THR A 5 -14.81 -59.78 -26.24
C THR A 5 -13.38 -60.32 -26.06
N THR A 6 -12.55 -59.52 -25.38
CA THR A 6 -11.52 -59.92 -24.38
C THR A 6 -10.05 -60.01 -24.81
N ILE A 7 -9.17 -59.38 -24.01
CA ILE A 7 -7.93 -59.87 -23.34
C ILE A 7 -7.05 -58.63 -23.04
N VAL A 8 -7.10 -58.04 -21.84
CA VAL A 8 -6.40 -58.40 -20.58
C VAL A 8 -4.96 -57.83 -20.48
N LYS A 9 -4.71 -57.22 -19.31
CA LYS A 9 -3.42 -56.87 -18.63
C LYS A 9 -2.71 -55.58 -19.05
N GLY A 10 -2.72 -54.63 -18.12
CA GLY A 10 -1.87 -53.45 -18.16
C GLY A 10 -2.06 -52.54 -16.96
N THR A 11 -1.95 -53.08 -15.74
CA THR A 11 -1.79 -52.27 -14.53
C THR A 11 -0.45 -51.56 -14.60
N PHE A 12 -0.44 -50.24 -14.83
CA PHE A 12 0.67 -49.39 -14.41
C PHE A 12 0.08 -48.20 -13.68
N SER A 13 -0.04 -48.39 -12.37
CA SER A 13 -0.04 -47.31 -11.39
C SER A 13 1.23 -46.49 -11.61
N ALA A 14 1.07 -45.27 -12.13
CA ALA A 14 2.08 -44.24 -12.05
C ALA A 14 1.38 -42.99 -11.51
N LEU A 15 1.38 -42.92 -10.18
CA LEU A 15 1.01 -41.78 -9.37
C LEU A 15 1.97 -40.63 -9.70
N ALA A 16 1.69 -39.88 -10.77
CA ALA A 16 2.42 -38.65 -11.07
C ALA A 16 1.88 -37.55 -10.15
N ILE A 17 2.47 -37.48 -8.96
CA ILE A 17 2.27 -36.42 -7.97
C ILE A 17 2.70 -35.11 -8.65
N PHE A 18 1.71 -34.33 -9.11
CA PHE A 18 1.92 -32.95 -9.53
C PHE A 18 2.20 -32.12 -8.27
N ALA A 19 3.47 -32.06 -7.87
CA ALA A 19 3.94 -31.17 -6.82
C ALA A 19 3.93 -29.74 -7.37
N ILE A 20 2.76 -29.10 -7.36
CA ILE A 20 2.65 -27.66 -7.58
C ILE A 20 3.27 -26.96 -6.38
N THR A 21 4.48 -26.49 -6.63
CA THR A 21 5.32 -25.61 -5.83
C THR A 21 4.46 -24.51 -5.18
N GLN A 22 4.26 -24.61 -3.87
CA GLN A 22 3.59 -23.57 -3.09
C GLN A 22 4.51 -22.35 -3.03
N CYS A 23 4.22 -21.35 -3.85
CA CYS A 23 4.83 -20.04 -3.72
C CYS A 23 4.23 -19.37 -2.48
N THR A 24 4.88 -19.53 -1.33
CA THR A 24 4.52 -18.82 -0.10
C THR A 24 5.03 -17.38 -0.25
N ALA A 25 4.15 -16.47 -0.66
CA ALA A 25 4.43 -15.04 -0.62
C ALA A 25 4.47 -14.61 0.85
N SER A 26 5.67 -14.56 1.44
CA SER A 26 5.89 -13.98 2.76
C SER A 26 5.62 -12.48 2.70
N ALA A 27 4.39 -12.07 3.02
CA ALA A 27 4.09 -10.71 3.38
C ALA A 27 4.71 -10.46 4.76
N ASN A 28 5.95 -9.95 4.78
CA ASN A 28 6.56 -9.39 5.98
C ASN A 28 5.78 -8.13 6.38
N ALA A 29 4.67 -8.31 7.10
CA ALA A 29 3.92 -7.23 7.70
C ALA A 29 4.72 -6.71 8.91
N SER A 30 5.59 -5.73 8.66
CA SER A 30 6.23 -4.95 9.72
C SER A 30 5.14 -4.16 10.46
N GLY A 31 4.88 -4.52 11.71
CA GLY A 31 3.67 -4.18 12.48
C GLY A 31 3.45 -2.70 12.85
N GLY A 32 3.27 -1.83 11.86
CA GLY A 32 2.61 -0.52 12.03
C GLY A 32 1.35 -0.46 11.18
N ASP A 33 0.39 0.37 11.56
CA ASP A 33 -0.86 0.53 10.83
C ASP A 33 -0.59 1.21 9.48
N GLU A 34 -0.98 0.57 8.38
CA GLU A 34 -0.89 1.16 7.04
C GLU A 34 -2.15 1.95 6.68
N LYS A 35 -1.96 3.12 6.08
CA LYS A 35 -3.00 3.99 5.56
C LYS A 35 -2.82 4.28 4.08
N THR A 36 -3.92 4.67 3.43
CA THR A 36 -3.89 5.20 2.07
C THR A 36 -4.11 6.69 2.12
N PHE A 37 -3.17 7.48 1.58
CA PHE A 37 -3.32 8.91 1.40
C PHE A 37 -3.45 9.25 -0.08
N ILE A 38 -4.44 10.08 -0.40
CA ILE A 38 -4.52 10.79 -1.67
C ILE A 38 -3.95 12.18 -1.42
N VAL A 39 -2.82 12.51 -2.05
CA VAL A 39 -2.16 13.81 -1.92
C VAL A 39 -2.50 14.66 -3.13
N GLY A 40 -3.01 15.88 -2.89
CA GLY A 40 -3.48 16.77 -3.94
C GLY A 40 -2.36 17.47 -4.74
N PRO A 41 -2.67 18.01 -5.93
CA PRO A 41 -1.71 18.65 -6.83
C PRO A 41 -1.24 20.03 -6.37
N GLN A 42 -1.82 20.56 -5.31
CA GLN A 42 -1.47 21.87 -4.74
C GLN A 42 -1.35 21.77 -3.22
N THR A 43 -0.44 22.57 -2.66
CA THR A 43 -0.35 22.83 -1.23
C THR A 43 -1.24 24.00 -0.82
N ALA A 44 -1.67 24.03 0.44
CA ALA A 44 -2.39 25.18 1.01
C ALA A 44 -1.49 25.98 1.95
N ASP A 45 -1.74 27.28 2.07
CA ASP A 45 -1.23 28.08 3.18
C ASP A 45 -1.81 27.57 4.50
N CYS A 46 -0.94 27.33 5.47
CA CYS A 46 -1.31 26.82 6.78
C CYS A 46 -0.33 27.33 7.84
N THR A 47 -0.68 27.19 9.12
CA THR A 47 0.17 27.57 10.23
C THR A 47 0.37 26.36 11.14
N GLY A 48 1.61 25.89 11.24
CA GLY A 48 2.06 24.96 12.28
C GLY A 48 2.67 25.74 13.44
N VAL A 49 3.95 25.52 13.72
CA VAL A 49 4.73 26.39 14.62
C VAL A 49 4.92 27.80 14.01
N ALA A 50 4.97 27.89 12.68
CA ALA A 50 5.05 29.12 11.90
C ALA A 50 4.22 28.99 10.59
N PRO A 51 3.96 30.10 9.87
CA PRO A 51 3.35 30.03 8.54
C PRO A 51 4.17 29.17 7.58
N MET A 52 3.51 28.27 6.86
CA MET A 52 4.14 27.31 5.95
C MET A 52 3.16 26.86 4.85
N LYS A 53 3.62 25.98 3.96
CA LYS A 53 2.78 25.29 2.97
C LYS A 53 2.54 23.85 3.43
N CYS A 54 1.27 23.45 3.55
CA CYS A 54 0.88 22.09 3.90
C CYS A 54 0.44 21.31 2.66
N LEU A 55 0.74 20.02 2.62
CA LEU A 55 0.11 19.12 1.65
C LEU A 55 -1.40 19.08 1.90
N GLN A 56 -2.19 18.96 0.84
CA GLN A 56 -3.60 18.62 0.94
C GLN A 56 -3.75 17.11 0.83
N VAL A 57 -4.37 16.47 1.82
CA VAL A 57 -4.55 15.02 1.84
C VAL A 57 -6.01 14.63 2.09
N LYS A 58 -6.40 13.44 1.63
CA LYS A 58 -7.64 12.77 2.03
C LYS A 58 -7.41 11.25 2.04
N GLU A 59 -8.11 10.54 2.93
CA GLU A 59 -7.94 9.08 3.05
C GLU A 59 -8.82 8.29 2.06
N THR A 60 -9.87 8.92 1.50
CA THR A 60 -10.79 8.30 0.54
C THR A 60 -11.11 9.24 -0.62
N GLN A 61 -11.57 8.70 -1.75
CA GLN A 61 -11.91 9.50 -2.93
C GLN A 61 -13.04 10.52 -2.66
N SER A 62 -14.04 10.14 -1.85
CA SER A 62 -15.16 11.00 -1.46
C SER A 62 -14.89 11.85 -0.22
N GLY A 63 -13.74 11.67 0.44
CA GLY A 63 -13.36 12.44 1.62
C GLY A 63 -13.03 13.89 1.30
N SER A 64 -13.12 14.74 2.32
CA SER A 64 -12.70 16.13 2.25
C SER A 64 -11.19 16.27 2.31
N TRP A 65 -10.64 17.26 1.61
CA TRP A 65 -9.24 17.64 1.73
C TRP A 65 -8.94 18.22 3.11
N THR A 66 -7.83 17.82 3.70
CA THR A 66 -7.33 18.33 4.98
C THR A 66 -5.87 18.73 4.84
N ASN A 67 -5.47 19.70 5.67
CA ASN A 67 -4.07 20.07 5.81
C ASN A 67 -3.29 18.93 6.46
N PHE A 68 -2.21 18.52 5.81
CA PHE A 68 -1.22 17.63 6.38
C PHE A 68 0.02 18.44 6.77
N TYR A 69 0.21 18.57 8.08
CA TYR A 69 1.15 19.49 8.71
C TYR A 69 2.57 18.93 8.88
N THR A 70 2.77 17.64 8.60
CA THR A 70 4.05 16.96 8.77
C THR A 70 4.57 16.43 7.42
N ASN A 71 5.73 15.79 7.43
CA ASN A 71 6.29 15.11 6.26
C ASN A 71 5.93 13.62 6.24
N ILE A 72 5.99 13.03 5.04
CA ILE A 72 5.99 11.57 4.85
C ILE A 72 7.43 11.19 4.49
N GLU A 73 8.13 10.46 5.37
CA GLU A 73 9.51 10.02 5.12
C GLU A 73 9.59 9.17 3.84
N GLY A 74 10.55 9.48 2.97
CA GLY A 74 10.72 8.80 1.68
C GLY A 74 9.79 9.29 0.56
N PHE A 75 8.88 10.23 0.82
CA PHE A 75 8.06 10.86 -0.22
C PHE A 75 8.58 12.26 -0.56
N THR A 76 8.77 12.53 -1.85
CA THR A 76 9.10 13.87 -2.37
C THR A 76 7.92 14.39 -3.18
N TYR A 77 7.39 15.52 -2.75
CA TYR A 77 6.26 16.15 -3.42
C TYR A 77 6.72 16.99 -4.62
N GLU A 78 6.04 16.82 -5.75
CA GLU A 78 6.14 17.72 -6.89
C GLU A 78 4.76 18.35 -7.18
N PRO A 79 4.66 19.69 -7.29
CA PRO A 79 3.43 20.38 -7.64
C PRO A 79 2.84 19.94 -8.99
N GLY A 80 1.52 20.02 -9.13
CA GLY A 80 0.81 19.67 -10.37
C GLY A 80 0.53 18.17 -10.52
N TYR A 81 0.83 17.35 -9.52
CA TYR A 81 0.53 15.92 -9.51
C TYR A 81 -0.35 15.53 -8.32
N GLU A 82 -1.35 14.71 -8.58
CA GLU A 82 -2.06 13.99 -7.54
C GLU A 82 -1.40 12.61 -7.34
N TYR A 83 -1.23 12.22 -6.08
CA TYR A 83 -0.60 10.96 -5.72
C TYR A 83 -1.57 10.10 -4.93
N VAL A 84 -1.48 8.78 -5.10
CA VAL A 84 -2.05 7.81 -4.16
C VAL A 84 -0.89 7.08 -3.51
N LEU A 85 -0.79 7.17 -2.19
CA LEU A 85 0.32 6.66 -1.39
C LEU A 85 -0.19 5.63 -0.39
N LYS A 86 0.57 4.55 -0.20
CA LYS A 86 0.51 3.69 0.98
C LYS A 86 1.55 4.16 1.97
N VAL A 87 1.12 4.44 3.19
CA VAL A 87 1.93 5.07 4.24
C VAL A 87 1.81 4.24 5.50
N LYS A 88 2.94 3.87 6.10
CA LYS A 88 2.99 3.24 7.42
C LYS A 88 2.91 4.34 8.47
N THR A 89 2.11 4.11 9.50
CA THR A 89 1.99 5.00 10.66
C THR A 89 2.56 4.33 11.90
N GLU A 90 3.37 5.07 12.64
CA GLU A 90 4.04 4.59 13.84
C GLU A 90 3.90 5.66 14.94
N LYS A 91 3.54 5.25 16.16
CA LYS A 91 3.51 6.17 17.30
C LYS A 91 4.94 6.53 17.71
N ILE A 92 5.17 7.80 17.96
CA ILE A 92 6.44 8.30 18.52
C ILE A 92 6.33 8.25 20.05
N GLU A 93 7.23 7.54 20.72
CA GLU A 93 7.18 7.33 22.18
C GLU A 93 7.31 8.64 22.96
N ASN A 94 8.25 9.50 22.56
CA ASN A 94 8.49 10.81 23.16
C ASN A 94 8.38 11.88 22.07
N PRO A 95 7.15 12.28 21.68
CA PRO A 95 6.97 13.23 20.58
C PRO A 95 7.42 14.64 20.98
N PRO A 96 7.80 15.49 20.00
CA PRO A 96 8.04 16.90 20.26
C PRO A 96 6.77 17.58 20.81
N MET A 97 6.92 18.56 21.71
CA MET A 97 5.79 19.28 22.34
C MET A 97 4.77 19.84 21.33
N ASP A 98 5.28 20.42 20.22
CA ASP A 98 4.46 21.03 19.16
C ASP A 98 4.52 20.22 17.86
N GLY A 99 4.91 18.95 17.94
CA GLY A 99 5.08 18.04 16.81
C GLY A 99 3.97 17.00 16.70
N SER A 100 3.92 16.29 15.58
CA SER A 100 3.05 15.13 15.46
C SER A 100 3.51 14.02 16.41
N SER A 101 2.55 13.33 17.03
CA SER A 101 2.79 12.08 17.76
C SER A 101 2.90 10.86 16.86
N ILE A 102 2.76 11.05 15.53
CA ILE A 102 2.76 9.99 14.53
C ILE A 102 3.86 10.25 13.51
N LYS A 103 4.68 9.22 13.28
CA LYS A 103 5.62 9.14 12.17
C LYS A 103 4.92 8.52 10.96
N TYR A 104 5.10 9.13 9.80
CA TYR A 104 4.56 8.67 8.52
C TYR A 104 5.71 8.28 7.59
N THR A 105 5.73 7.03 7.14
CA THR A 105 6.78 6.51 6.26
C THR A 105 6.15 5.99 4.98
N LEU A 106 6.66 6.40 3.81
CA LEU A 106 6.19 5.91 2.53
C LEU A 106 6.48 4.41 2.41
N VAL A 107 5.44 3.61 2.26
CA VAL A 107 5.56 2.18 1.91
C VAL A 107 5.59 2.04 0.40
N LYS A 108 4.67 2.71 -0.30
CA LYS A 108 4.55 2.61 -1.75
C LYS A 108 3.83 3.81 -2.35
N GLN A 109 4.34 4.34 -3.45
CA GLN A 109 3.58 5.21 -4.35
C GLN A 109 2.75 4.35 -5.30
N VAL A 110 1.43 4.36 -5.13
CA VAL A 110 0.48 3.58 -5.96
C VAL A 110 0.26 4.25 -7.30
N SER A 111 0.15 5.59 -7.33
CA SER A 111 0.04 6.36 -8.56
C SER A 111 0.60 7.78 -8.39
N LYS A 112 0.94 8.39 -9.54
CA LYS A 112 1.30 9.79 -9.70
C LYS A 112 0.68 10.26 -11.01
N THR A 113 -0.29 11.17 -10.94
CA THR A 113 -1.09 11.59 -12.09
C THR A 113 -1.03 13.10 -12.22
N LYS A 114 -0.63 13.60 -13.40
CA LYS A 114 -0.61 15.05 -13.67
C LYS A 114 -2.05 15.58 -13.66
N LYS A 115 -2.27 16.72 -13.00
CA LYS A 115 -3.56 17.42 -12.93
C LYS A 115 -3.49 18.77 -13.63
#